data_AF-A0A397UXX7-F1
#
_entry.id   AF-A0A397UXX7-F1
#
_cell.length_a   1.000
_cell.length_b   1.000
_cell.length_c   1.000
_cell.angle_alpha   90.00
_cell.angle_beta   90.00
_cell.angle_gamma   90.00
#
_symmetry.space_group_name_H-M   'P 1'
#
loop_
_entity.id
_entity.type
_entity.pdbx_description
1 polymer ?
#
loop_
_entity_poly.entity_id
_entity_poly.type
_entity_poly.pdbx_seq_one_letter_code
_entity_poly.pdbx_strand_id
1 'polypeptide(L)'
;MLNGRKSQKRSLDKIEEVKDSFIVEKSHGHYEATCYYCLPKKFWARGKPAKLEAHLANECPNCPENILRYWQENVAKRKSNYICQKTNSIPVSQASITFYFSPDRPLPKATINRLDQKITKA
;
A
#
# COMPACT_ATOMS: atom_id res chain seq x y z
N MET A 1 -29.64 21.81 25.94
CA MET A 1 -29.51 21.34 24.54
C MET A 1 -28.44 20.26 24.45
N LEU A 2 -28.79 18.96 24.49
CA LEU A 2 -27.83 17.82 24.51
C LEU A 2 -28.10 16.76 23.42
N ASN A 3 -28.92 17.07 22.41
CA ASN A 3 -29.43 16.07 21.45
C ASN A 3 -28.47 15.74 20.29
N GLY A 4 -27.33 16.44 20.14
CA GLY A 4 -26.40 16.23 19.02
C GLY A 4 -25.56 14.94 19.11
N ARG A 5 -25.12 14.56 20.32
CA ARG A 5 -24.16 13.45 20.50
C ARG A 5 -24.77 12.06 20.28
N LYS A 6 -26.03 11.85 20.67
CA LYS A 6 -26.74 10.56 20.47
C LYS A 6 -26.98 10.26 18.99
N SER A 7 -27.30 11.29 18.20
CA SER A 7 -27.55 11.13 16.76
C SER A 7 -26.28 10.76 16.01
N GLN A 8 -25.15 11.40 16.35
CA GLN A 8 -23.84 11.11 15.75
C GLN A 8 -23.33 9.71 16.07
N LYS A 9 -23.52 9.24 17.32
CA LYS A 9 -23.16 7.88 17.72
C LYS A 9 -23.92 6.84 16.89
N ARG A 10 -25.26 6.98 16.80
CA ARG A 10 -26.10 6.05 16.03
C ARG A 10 -25.74 6.00 14.54
N SER A 11 -25.32 7.11 13.95
CA SER A 11 -24.84 7.12 12.56
C SER A 11 -23.49 6.42 12.38
N LEU A 12 -22.59 6.50 13.37
CA LEU A 12 -21.30 5.82 13.33
C LEU A 12 -21.46 4.31 13.52
N ASP A 13 -22.28 3.89 14.48
CA ASP A 13 -22.61 2.48 14.71
C ASP A 13 -23.16 1.84 13.43
N LYS A 14 -24.02 2.56 12.70
CA LYS A 14 -24.59 2.12 11.42
C LYS A 14 -23.54 2.03 10.30
N ILE A 15 -22.48 2.83 10.36
CA ILE A 15 -21.39 2.78 9.38
C ILE A 15 -20.43 1.61 9.68
N GLU A 16 -20.19 1.30 10.96
CA GLU A 16 -19.40 0.13 11.36
C GLU A 16 -20.10 -1.18 10.98
N GLU A 17 -21.39 -1.31 11.24
CA GLU A 17 -22.20 -2.46 10.82
C GLU A 17 -22.14 -2.68 9.30
N VAL A 18 -22.26 -1.58 8.55
CA VAL A 18 -22.14 -1.56 7.09
C VAL A 18 -20.74 -2.00 6.64
N LYS A 19 -19.66 -1.56 7.31
CA LYS A 19 -18.28 -1.95 6.98
C LYS A 19 -18.05 -3.45 7.16
N ASP A 20 -18.54 -4.02 8.25
CA ASP A 20 -18.38 -5.45 8.55
C ASP A 20 -19.18 -6.32 7.56
N SER A 21 -20.28 -5.81 7.03
CA SER A 21 -21.05 -6.52 6.00
C SER A 21 -20.33 -6.68 4.66
N PHE A 22 -19.40 -5.78 4.34
CA PHE A 22 -18.73 -5.78 3.03
C PHE A 22 -17.40 -6.52 3.00
N ILE A 23 -16.75 -6.72 4.15
CA ILE A 23 -15.43 -7.34 4.26
C ILE A 23 -15.57 -8.64 5.03
N VAL A 24 -15.23 -9.76 4.39
CA VAL A 24 -15.28 -11.09 4.99
C VAL A 24 -13.87 -11.65 5.08
N GLU A 25 -13.44 -12.07 6.28
CA GLU A 25 -12.21 -12.82 6.45
C GLU A 25 -12.44 -14.29 6.11
N LYS A 26 -11.72 -14.81 5.11
CA LYS A 26 -11.79 -16.22 4.70
C LYS A 26 -10.82 -17.10 5.50
N SER A 27 -9.64 -16.58 5.80
CA SER A 27 -8.59 -17.23 6.59
C SER A 27 -7.60 -16.16 7.10
N HIS A 28 -6.75 -16.50 8.07
CA HIS A 28 -5.81 -15.56 8.72
C HIS A 28 -5.08 -14.66 7.72
N GLY A 29 -5.52 -13.41 7.60
CA GLY A 29 -4.93 -12.41 6.70
C GLY A 29 -5.43 -12.40 5.24
N HIS A 30 -6.39 -13.25 4.90
CA HIS A 30 -7.05 -13.29 3.59
C HIS A 30 -8.47 -12.72 3.70
N TYR A 31 -8.64 -11.54 3.12
CA TYR A 31 -9.92 -10.83 3.09
C TYR A 31 -10.51 -10.85 1.69
N GLU A 32 -11.82 -11.04 1.65
CA GLU A 32 -12.65 -10.78 0.50
C GLU A 32 -13.48 -9.53 0.75
N ALA A 33 -13.75 -8.80 -0.32
CA ALA A 33 -14.61 -7.62 -0.25
C ALA A 33 -15.68 -7.68 -1.33
N THR A 34 -16.89 -7.26 -0.99
CA THR A 34 -18.00 -7.12 -1.93
C THR A 34 -18.58 -5.72 -1.81
N CYS A 35 -18.96 -5.08 -2.92
CA CYS A 35 -19.75 -3.87 -2.92
C CYS A 35 -21.17 -4.19 -3.38
N TYR A 36 -22.14 -4.06 -2.46
CA TYR A 36 -23.56 -4.30 -2.75
C TYR A 36 -24.27 -3.11 -3.40
N TYR A 37 -23.65 -1.93 -3.43
CA TYR A 37 -24.22 -0.72 -4.07
C TYR A 37 -23.98 -0.70 -5.58
N CYS A 38 -22.94 -1.38 -6.07
CA CYS A 38 -22.74 -1.47 -7.51
C CYS A 38 -23.75 -2.41 -8.18
N LEU A 39 -24.16 -2.00 -9.39
CA LEU A 39 -24.92 -2.83 -10.31
C LEU A 39 -24.14 -2.89 -11.64
N PRO A 40 -23.56 -4.05 -12.01
CA PRO A 40 -23.51 -5.31 -11.26
C PRO A 40 -22.65 -5.22 -9.98
N LYS A 41 -22.90 -6.11 -9.01
CA LYS A 41 -22.13 -6.19 -7.76
C LYS A 41 -20.65 -6.36 -8.08
N LYS A 42 -19.79 -5.55 -7.47
CA LYS A 42 -18.33 -5.69 -7.60
C LYS A 42 -17.81 -6.56 -6.46
N PHE A 43 -16.99 -7.54 -6.80
CA PHE A 43 -16.38 -8.47 -5.86
C PHE A 43 -14.86 -8.48 -6.02
N TRP A 44 -14.15 -8.61 -4.91
CA TRP A 44 -12.70 -8.69 -4.85
C TRP A 44 -12.26 -9.90 -4.00
N ALA A 45 -11.90 -11.00 -4.67
CA ALA A 45 -11.49 -12.27 -4.05
C ALA A 45 -10.18 -12.20 -3.23
N ARG A 46 -9.32 -11.23 -3.54
CA ARG A 46 -8.06 -10.95 -2.82
C ARG A 46 -7.96 -9.46 -2.50
N GLY A 47 -9.11 -8.85 -2.26
CA GLY A 47 -9.23 -7.43 -1.99
C GLY A 47 -8.78 -7.13 -0.59
N LYS A 48 -7.68 -6.40 -0.43
CA LYS A 48 -7.45 -5.69 0.84
C LYS A 48 -8.61 -4.73 1.06
N PRO A 49 -9.10 -4.55 2.31
CA PRO A 49 -10.14 -3.58 2.65
C PRO A 49 -9.96 -2.22 1.95
N ALA A 50 -8.71 -1.75 1.84
CA ALA A 50 -8.34 -0.51 1.16
C ALA A 50 -8.90 -0.34 -0.27
N LYS A 51 -9.02 -1.41 -1.07
CA LYS A 51 -9.58 -1.32 -2.44
C LYS A 51 -11.08 -1.04 -2.41
N LEU A 52 -11.80 -1.69 -1.52
CA LEU A 52 -13.23 -1.45 -1.32
C LEU A 52 -13.47 -0.03 -0.82
N GLU A 53 -12.68 0.43 0.14
CA GLU A 53 -12.81 1.77 0.71
C GLU A 53 -12.57 2.86 -0.35
N ALA A 54 -11.53 2.70 -1.18
CA ALA A 54 -11.25 3.60 -2.29
C ALA A 54 -12.40 3.61 -3.31
N HIS A 55 -12.97 2.43 -3.58
CA HIS A 55 -14.13 2.28 -4.45
C HIS A 55 -15.37 3.01 -3.87
N LEU A 56 -15.68 2.82 -2.59
CA LEU A 56 -16.82 3.48 -1.93
C LEU A 56 -16.65 5.00 -1.84
N ALA A 57 -15.42 5.50 -1.74
CA ALA A 57 -15.12 6.93 -1.65
C ALA A 57 -15.20 7.67 -3.01
N ASN A 58 -14.81 7.01 -4.11
CA ASN A 58 -14.55 7.72 -5.38
C ASN A 58 -15.21 7.11 -6.62
N GLU A 59 -15.49 5.81 -6.63
CA GLU A 59 -15.83 5.09 -7.87
C GLU A 59 -17.23 4.48 -7.86
N CYS A 60 -17.88 4.39 -6.70
CA CYS A 60 -19.16 3.72 -6.55
C CYS A 60 -20.32 4.67 -6.94
N PRO A 61 -21.06 4.39 -8.04
CA PRO A 61 -22.06 5.32 -8.56
C PRO A 61 -23.33 5.40 -7.71
N ASN A 62 -23.68 4.33 -6.98
CA ASN A 62 -24.91 4.27 -6.18
C ASN A 62 -24.64 4.22 -4.67
N CYS A 63 -23.47 4.67 -4.23
CA CYS A 63 -23.12 4.69 -2.82
C CYS A 63 -23.96 5.75 -2.09
N PRO A 64 -24.62 5.42 -0.96
CA PRO A 64 -25.30 6.40 -0.14
C PRO A 64 -24.34 7.50 0.32
N GLU A 65 -24.78 8.77 0.28
CA GLU A 65 -23.93 9.93 0.53
C GLU A 65 -23.23 9.88 1.90
N ASN A 66 -23.92 9.37 2.93
CA ASN A 66 -23.36 9.22 4.27
C ASN A 66 -22.18 8.24 4.32
N ILE A 67 -22.22 7.19 3.50
CA ILE A 67 -21.15 6.18 3.40
C ILE A 67 -20.00 6.71 2.56
N LEU A 68 -20.33 7.36 1.43
CA LEU A 68 -19.34 7.98 0.55
C LEU A 68 -18.53 9.05 1.29
N ARG A 69 -19.18 9.97 1.98
CA ARG A 69 -18.52 11.02 2.77
C ARG A 69 -17.63 10.44 3.88
N TYR A 70 -18.13 9.43 4.59
CA TYR A 70 -17.35 8.75 5.62
C TYR A 70 -16.06 8.14 5.07
N TRP A 71 -16.12 7.44 3.93
CA TRP A 71 -14.94 6.84 3.32
C TRP A 71 -14.00 7.88 2.72
N GLN A 72 -14.51 8.96 2.14
CA GLN A 72 -13.68 10.08 1.69
C GLN A 72 -12.89 10.71 2.85
N GLU A 73 -13.54 10.99 3.98
CA GLU A 73 -12.87 11.52 5.18
C GLU A 73 -11.83 10.53 5.72
N ASN A 74 -12.15 9.24 5.78
CA ASN A 74 -11.21 8.22 6.26
C ASN A 74 -10.01 8.06 5.33
N VAL A 75 -10.21 8.05 4.01
CA VAL A 75 -9.12 7.98 3.03
C VAL A 75 -8.25 9.24 3.12
N ALA A 76 -8.84 10.42 3.29
CA ALA A 76 -8.12 11.67 3.49
C ALA A 76 -7.30 11.69 4.79
N LYS A 77 -7.85 11.21 5.91
CA LYS A 77 -7.14 11.04 7.19
C LYS A 77 -5.97 10.07 7.08
N ARG A 78 -6.09 9.02 6.28
CA ARG A 78 -4.95 8.11 6.02
C ARG A 78 -3.89 8.83 5.20
N LYS A 79 -4.28 9.70 4.25
CA LYS A 79 -3.36 10.49 3.44
C LYS A 79 -2.38 11.37 4.22
N SER A 80 -2.77 11.84 5.39
CA SER A 80 -1.90 12.66 6.24
C SER A 80 -0.93 11.85 7.12
N ASN A 81 -1.15 10.54 7.30
CA ASN A 81 -0.37 9.71 8.22
C ASN A 81 0.80 8.98 7.55
N TYR A 82 0.84 8.93 6.22
CA TYR A 82 2.11 8.71 5.51
C TYR A 82 2.84 10.04 5.38
N ILE A 83 3.23 10.58 6.54
CA ILE A 83 4.59 11.07 6.61
C ILE A 83 5.41 9.81 6.29
N CYS A 84 5.88 9.67 5.05
CA CYS A 84 7.12 8.97 4.84
C CYS A 84 8.04 9.68 5.82
N GLN A 85 8.25 9.09 7.00
CA GLN A 85 9.34 9.46 7.84
C GLN A 85 10.51 9.11 6.93
N LYS A 86 10.94 10.09 6.13
CA LYS A 86 12.34 10.28 5.82
C LYS A 86 12.94 10.44 7.19
N THR A 87 13.13 9.32 7.88
CA THR A 87 14.04 9.24 8.96
C THR A 87 15.34 9.61 8.26
N ASN A 88 15.75 10.87 8.42
CA ASN A 88 17.07 11.31 7.99
C ASN A 88 18.17 10.50 8.73
N SER A 89 17.82 9.50 9.55
CA SER A 89 18.66 8.34 9.78
C SER A 89 18.83 7.56 8.47
N ILE A 90 19.73 8.09 7.63
CA ILE A 90 20.68 7.23 6.92
C ILE A 90 21.06 6.12 7.91
N PRO A 91 20.90 4.83 7.58
CA PRO A 91 21.40 3.77 8.44
C PRO A 91 22.88 4.07 8.62
N VAL A 92 23.30 4.37 9.85
CA VAL A 92 24.67 4.82 10.19
C VAL A 92 25.74 3.81 9.71
N SER A 93 25.31 2.60 9.31
CA SER A 93 26.13 1.49 8.87
C SER A 93 25.90 1.03 7.42
N GLN A 94 25.14 1.73 6.57
CA GLN A 94 25.03 1.31 5.16
C GLN A 94 26.31 1.68 4.41
N ALA A 95 27.12 0.67 4.08
CA ALA A 95 28.29 0.84 3.23
C ALA A 95 27.87 1.42 1.87
N SER A 96 28.67 2.33 1.33
CA SER A 96 28.49 2.78 -0.04
C SER A 96 28.55 1.58 -0.98
N ILE A 97 27.81 1.62 -2.10
CA ILE A 97 27.89 0.57 -3.13
C ILE A 97 29.34 0.30 -3.57
N THR A 98 30.19 1.33 -3.49
CA THR A 98 31.61 1.28 -3.82
C THR A 98 32.50 0.60 -2.80
N PHE A 99 32.02 0.33 -1.59
CA PHE A 99 32.83 -0.26 -0.50
C PHE A 99 33.39 -1.64 -0.85
N TYR A 100 32.68 -2.41 -1.68
CA TYR A 100 33.10 -3.74 -2.12
C TYR A 100 33.88 -3.72 -3.44
N PHE A 101 33.99 -2.56 -4.09
CA PHE A 101 34.78 -2.46 -5.31
C PHE A 101 36.26 -2.42 -4.95
N SER A 102 37.03 -3.31 -5.57
CA SER A 102 38.48 -3.19 -5.54
C SER A 102 38.86 -1.86 -6.20
N PRO A 103 39.81 -1.08 -5.65
CA PRO A 103 40.30 0.13 -6.30
C PRO A 103 40.80 -0.21 -7.70
N ASP A 104 40.73 0.75 -8.63
CA ASP A 104 41.19 0.64 -10.02
C ASP A 104 42.71 0.41 -10.07
N ARG A 105 43.13 -0.81 -9.73
CA ARG A 105 44.51 -1.26 -9.79
C ARG A 105 44.70 -1.94 -11.14
N PRO A 106 45.77 -1.59 -11.87
CA PRO A 106 46.09 -2.31 -13.08
C PRO A 106 46.28 -3.80 -12.75
N LEU A 107 45.68 -4.66 -13.58
CA LEU A 107 45.85 -6.10 -13.43
C LEU A 107 47.33 -6.47 -13.54
N PRO A 108 47.81 -7.48 -12.80
CA PRO A 108 49.17 -7.99 -12.98
C PRO A 108 49.43 -8.34 -14.45
N LYS A 109 50.62 -7.99 -14.96
CA LYS A 109 51.01 -8.19 -16.36
C LYS A 109 50.85 -9.64 -16.83
N ALA A 110 51.07 -10.61 -15.93
CA ALA A 110 50.84 -12.02 -16.21
C ALA A 110 49.36 -12.35 -16.50
N THR A 111 48.42 -11.70 -15.80
CA THR A 111 46.98 -11.86 -16.02
C THR A 111 46.57 -11.23 -17.35
N ILE A 112 47.11 -10.06 -17.69
CA ILE A 112 46.87 -9.38 -18.97
C ILE A 112 47.34 -10.26 -20.13
N ASN A 113 48.60 -10.71 -20.10
CA ASN A 113 49.16 -11.59 -21.13
C ASN A 113 48.36 -12.90 -21.29
N ARG A 114 47.84 -13.45 -20.18
CA ARG A 114 47.00 -14.66 -20.22
C ARG A 114 45.66 -14.41 -20.89
N LEU A 115 45.07 -13.23 -20.73
CA LEU A 115 43.83 -12.83 -21.40
C LEU A 115 44.08 -12.56 -22.88
N ASP A 116 45.14 -11.83 -23.22
CA ASP A 116 45.53 -11.53 -24.60
C ASP A 116 45.81 -12.80 -25.41
N GLN A 117 46.48 -13.79 -24.81
CA GLN A 117 46.69 -15.09 -25.43
C GLN A 117 45.41 -15.89 -25.64
N LYS A 118 44.33 -15.64 -24.87
CA LYS A 118 43.03 -16.29 -25.09
C LYS A 118 42.25 -15.63 -26.22
N ILE A 119 42.42 -14.32 -26.41
CA ILE A 119 41.77 -13.56 -27.48
C ILE A 119 42.46 -13.83 -28.83
N THR A 120 43.79 -13.93 -28.83
CA THR A 120 44.60 -14.12 -30.06
C THR A 120 44.73 -15.57 -30.53
N LYS A 121 44.25 -16.54 -29.73
CA LYS A 121 44.23 -17.98 -30.08
C LYS A 121 42.89 -18.47 -30.67
N ALA A 122 41.97 -17.56 -31.00
CA ALA A 122 40.73 -17.86 -31.74
C ALA A 122 41.00 -17.94 -33.25
#